data_AF-A0A317ZFF3-F1
#
_entry.id   AF-A0A317ZFF3-F1
#
_cell.length_a   1.000
_cell.length_b   1.000
_cell.length_c   1.000
_cell.angle_alpha   90.00
_cell.angle_beta   90.00
_cell.angle_gamma   90.00
#
_symmetry.space_group_name_H-M   'P 1'
#
loop_
_entity.id
_entity.type
_entity.pdbx_description
1 polymer ?
#
loop_
_entity_poly.entity_id
_entity_poly.type
_entity_poly.pdbx_seq_one_letter_code
_entity_poly.pdbx_strand_id
1 'polypeptide(L)'
;MRNHGLKGLILLIFLQSVTGAELKIGDNLETTLATLGKPVGTIELREKTLLLYPEGEVVLKKDAVVEIDLMSEDEFQKEQARLKREREEWLAEQARLKQARTEEGTSIRAAKRSSSAFASLPAKDRVDFWRSFQVRYPEVDVSEELALALEGYQTELAELKSQQQIAQLEARVAKAEQEAANARLETQRLKEETERSRQSTRYGLRYYYDPVVQPRYIYRPPTVTIFTNGEKKEVKHHKPDYWKFRHYNPDGTAERVARILHGEKSD
;
A
#
# COMPACT_ATOMS: atom_id res chain seq x y z
N MET A 1 -34.99 32.03 33.51
CA MET A 1 -33.67 32.71 33.57
C MET A 1 -33.68 33.80 32.50
N ARG A 2 -33.61 35.06 32.93
CA ARG A 2 -33.62 36.24 32.07
C ARG A 2 -32.21 36.44 31.50
N ASN A 3 -32.06 36.51 30.19
CA ASN A 3 -30.88 37.10 29.57
C ASN A 3 -31.28 38.36 28.82
N HIS A 4 -30.79 39.46 29.38
CA HIS A 4 -30.61 40.78 28.80
C HIS A 4 -29.98 40.64 27.40
N GLY A 5 -30.49 41.28 26.36
CA GLY A 5 -30.43 42.71 26.19
C GLY A 5 -29.18 43.08 25.39
N LEU A 6 -29.16 42.79 24.08
CA LEU A 6 -28.18 43.35 23.17
C LEU A 6 -28.88 44.40 22.30
N LYS A 7 -28.80 45.65 22.75
CA LYS A 7 -29.15 46.83 21.97
C LYS A 7 -28.13 46.93 20.84
N GLY A 8 -28.50 46.48 19.65
CA GLY A 8 -27.73 46.67 18.43
C GLY A 8 -27.66 48.15 18.10
N LEU A 9 -26.48 48.72 18.31
CA LEU A 9 -26.09 50.09 17.99
C LEU A 9 -26.24 50.30 16.47
N ILE A 10 -27.22 51.10 16.05
CA ILE A 10 -27.35 51.60 14.69
C ILE A 10 -26.18 52.57 14.46
N LEU A 11 -25.16 52.12 13.72
CA LEU A 11 -24.08 52.98 13.24
C LEU A 11 -24.61 53.79 12.06
N LEU A 12 -25.10 55.00 12.36
CA LEU A 12 -25.53 55.98 11.39
C LEU A 12 -24.26 56.55 10.71
N ILE A 13 -23.92 56.05 9.52
CA ILE A 13 -22.88 56.64 8.69
C ILE A 13 -23.44 57.95 8.14
N PHE A 14 -22.94 59.07 8.65
CA PHE A 14 -23.19 60.39 8.09
C PHE A 14 -22.58 60.45 6.68
N LEU A 15 -23.45 60.31 5.66
CA LEU A 15 -23.14 60.76 4.30
C LEU A 15 -23.07 62.29 4.35
N GLN A 16 -21.87 62.84 4.44
CA GLN A 16 -21.69 64.26 4.12
C GLN A 16 -21.83 64.41 2.62
N SER A 17 -22.96 64.97 2.20
CA SER A 17 -23.17 65.41 0.81
C SER A 17 -22.13 66.50 0.51
N VAL A 18 -21.08 66.14 -0.22
CA VAL A 18 -20.11 67.12 -0.72
C VAL A 18 -20.80 67.93 -1.81
N THR A 19 -20.88 69.24 -1.56
CA THR A 19 -21.32 70.23 -2.52
C THR A 19 -20.35 70.32 -3.69
N GLY A 20 -20.73 69.73 -4.83
CA GLY A 20 -20.60 70.26 -6.20
C GLY A 20 -19.32 71.00 -6.62
N ALA A 21 -18.15 70.68 -6.09
CA ALA A 21 -16.88 71.10 -6.69
C ALA A 21 -16.54 70.11 -7.81
N GLU A 22 -16.62 70.56 -9.05
CA GLU A 22 -16.27 69.74 -10.21
C GLU A 22 -14.75 69.54 -10.24
N LEU A 23 -14.31 68.28 -10.17
CA LEU A 23 -12.88 67.93 -10.18
C LEU A 23 -12.27 68.31 -11.54
N LYS A 24 -11.06 68.89 -11.55
CA LYS A 24 -10.40 69.32 -12.78
C LYS A 24 -9.06 68.63 -13.00
N ILE A 25 -8.70 68.50 -14.27
CA ILE A 25 -7.35 68.05 -14.66
C ILE A 25 -6.35 69.07 -14.11
N GLY A 26 -5.32 68.57 -13.42
CA GLY A 26 -4.28 69.37 -12.76
C GLY A 26 -4.49 69.57 -11.26
N ASP A 27 -5.65 69.18 -10.70
CA ASP A 27 -5.88 69.21 -9.26
C ASP A 27 -4.92 68.26 -8.54
N ASN A 28 -4.56 68.61 -7.30
CA ASN A 28 -3.62 67.81 -6.50
C ASN A 28 -4.34 66.72 -5.69
N LEU A 29 -3.59 65.73 -5.23
CA LEU A 29 -4.14 64.60 -4.45
C LEU A 29 -5.01 65.05 -3.26
N GLU A 30 -4.59 66.06 -2.50
CA GLU A 30 -5.33 66.55 -1.34
C GLU A 30 -6.68 67.14 -1.74
N THR A 31 -6.73 67.94 -2.80
CA THR A 31 -7.97 68.50 -3.35
C THR A 31 -8.88 67.42 -3.91
N THR A 32 -8.32 66.38 -4.54
CA THR A 32 -9.11 65.23 -5.02
C THR A 32 -9.76 64.48 -3.86
N LEU A 33 -9.01 64.21 -2.80
CA LEU A 33 -9.52 63.55 -1.61
C LEU A 33 -10.53 64.40 -0.83
N ALA A 34 -10.40 65.73 -0.85
CA ALA A 34 -11.38 66.64 -0.25
C ALA A 34 -12.70 66.66 -1.03
N THR A 35 -12.65 66.58 -2.35
CA THR A 35 -13.82 66.65 -3.23
C THR A 35 -14.56 65.33 -3.34
N LEU A 36 -13.85 64.22 -3.62
CA LEU A 36 -14.46 62.90 -3.86
C LEU A 36 -14.47 62.01 -2.60
N GLY A 37 -13.84 62.47 -1.53
CA GLY A 37 -13.61 61.66 -0.34
C GLY A 37 -12.55 60.58 -0.56
N LYS A 38 -12.60 59.57 0.31
CA LYS A 38 -11.59 58.51 0.36
C LYS A 38 -11.87 57.46 -0.73
N PRO A 39 -10.89 57.12 -1.58
CA PRO A 39 -11.07 56.11 -2.61
C PRO A 39 -11.24 54.71 -1.98
N VAL A 40 -11.92 53.83 -2.72
CA VAL A 40 -12.11 52.41 -2.38
C VAL A 40 -10.78 51.66 -2.45
N GLY A 41 -9.93 52.05 -3.39
CA GLY A 41 -8.60 51.47 -3.55
C GLY A 41 -7.63 52.45 -4.20
N THR A 42 -6.34 52.18 -4.02
CA THR A 42 -5.27 52.94 -4.67
C THR A 42 -4.30 51.96 -5.28
N ILE A 43 -3.96 52.17 -6.56
CA ILE A 43 -2.96 51.37 -7.28
C ILE A 43 -1.80 52.30 -7.65
N GLU A 44 -0.64 52.05 -7.07
CA GLU A 44 0.60 52.76 -7.42
C GLU A 44 1.28 52.08 -8.61
N LEU A 45 1.39 52.79 -9.71
CA LEU A 45 2.16 52.41 -10.89
C LEU A 45 3.40 53.30 -10.98
N ARG A 46 4.47 52.83 -11.64
CA ARG A 46 5.80 53.50 -11.65
C ARG A 46 5.77 55.02 -11.84
N GLU A 47 4.89 55.52 -12.71
CA GLU A 47 4.76 56.95 -12.97
C GLU A 47 3.37 57.53 -12.65
N LYS A 48 2.43 56.70 -12.20
CA LYS A 48 1.02 57.08 -12.08
C LYS A 48 0.39 56.46 -10.83
N THR A 49 -0.52 57.18 -10.19
CA THR A 49 -1.32 56.65 -9.10
C THR A 49 -2.77 56.60 -9.54
N LEU A 50 -3.39 55.42 -9.50
CA LEU A 50 -4.79 55.23 -9.85
C LEU A 50 -5.61 55.22 -8.55
N LEU A 51 -6.56 56.15 -8.44
CA LEU A 51 -7.54 56.17 -7.35
C LEU A 51 -8.84 55.55 -7.86
N LEU A 52 -9.27 54.47 -7.20
CA LEU A 52 -10.48 53.75 -7.56
C LEU A 52 -11.63 54.23 -6.67
N TYR A 53 -12.68 54.73 -7.31
CA TYR A 53 -13.94 55.14 -6.69
C TYR A 53 -15.06 54.19 -7.14
N PRO A 54 -16.21 54.15 -6.44
CA PRO A 54 -17.34 53.34 -6.88
C PRO A 54 -17.84 53.77 -8.27
N GLU A 55 -17.80 55.07 -8.53
CA GLU A 55 -18.28 55.72 -9.76
C GLU A 55 -17.28 55.66 -10.92
N GLY A 56 -16.04 55.23 -10.69
CA GLY A 56 -15.01 55.17 -11.72
C GLY A 56 -13.60 55.36 -11.17
N GLU A 57 -12.69 55.94 -11.97
CA GLU A 57 -11.29 56.09 -11.61
C GLU A 57 -10.72 57.49 -11.90
N VAL A 58 -9.74 57.87 -11.08
CA VAL A 58 -8.97 59.11 -11.25
C VAL A 58 -7.49 58.76 -11.31
N VAL A 59 -6.81 59.19 -12.37
CA VAL A 59 -5.39 58.91 -12.59
C VAL A 59 -4.57 60.14 -12.25
N LEU A 60 -3.59 60.00 -11.35
CA LEU A 60 -2.62 61.02 -11.01
C LEU A 60 -1.25 60.71 -11.62
N LYS A 61 -0.50 61.73 -12.01
CA LYS A 61 0.92 61.66 -12.38
C LYS A 61 1.65 62.77 -11.64
N LYS A 62 2.67 62.42 -10.85
CA LYS A 62 3.42 63.38 -10.00
C LYS A 62 2.47 64.24 -9.14
N ASP A 63 1.54 63.58 -8.45
CA ASP A 63 0.51 64.17 -7.58
C ASP A 63 -0.50 65.13 -8.24
N ALA A 64 -0.55 65.20 -9.57
CA ALA A 64 -1.54 65.97 -10.31
C ALA A 64 -2.48 65.05 -11.10
N VAL A 65 -3.78 65.35 -11.09
CA VAL A 65 -4.81 64.62 -11.86
C VAL A 65 -4.55 64.82 -13.36
N VAL A 66 -4.43 63.71 -14.09
CA VAL A 66 -4.22 63.70 -15.54
C VAL A 66 -5.47 63.22 -16.29
N GLU A 67 -6.26 62.34 -15.68
CA GLU A 67 -7.41 61.70 -16.29
C GLU A 67 -8.48 61.44 -15.23
N ILE A 68 -9.73 61.69 -15.60
CA ILE A 68 -10.92 61.56 -14.75
C ILE A 68 -11.93 60.77 -15.58
N ASP A 69 -12.21 59.55 -15.15
CA ASP A 69 -13.26 58.71 -15.72
C ASP A 69 -14.24 58.37 -14.60
N LEU A 70 -15.14 59.32 -14.31
CA LEU A 70 -16.16 59.19 -13.28
C LEU A 70 -17.55 59.29 -13.92
N MET A 71 -18.40 58.32 -13.62
CA MET A 71 -19.81 58.36 -14.02
C MET A 71 -20.54 59.44 -13.21
N SER A 72 -21.59 60.03 -13.78
CA SER A 72 -22.47 60.90 -13.00
C SER A 72 -23.24 60.08 -11.94
N GLU A 73 -23.64 60.73 -10.84
CA GLU A 73 -24.41 60.07 -9.77
C GLU A 73 -25.68 59.37 -10.30
N ASP A 74 -26.41 60.02 -11.23
CA ASP A 74 -27.61 59.47 -11.84
C ASP A 74 -27.33 58.22 -12.69
N GLU A 75 -26.20 58.20 -13.40
CA GLU A 75 -25.75 57.04 -14.18
C GLU A 75 -25.27 55.92 -13.26
N PHE A 76 -24.51 56.26 -12.22
CA PHE A 76 -24.04 55.31 -11.22
C PHE A 76 -25.20 54.62 -10.51
N GLN A 77 -26.24 55.34 -10.08
CA GLN A 77 -27.40 54.74 -9.43
C GLN A 77 -28.18 53.79 -10.37
N LYS A 78 -28.31 54.16 -11.65
CA LYS A 78 -28.93 53.29 -12.66
C LYS A 78 -28.12 52.02 -12.88
N GLU A 79 -26.80 52.16 -12.97
CA GLU A 79 -25.88 51.03 -13.17
C GLU A 79 -25.88 50.10 -11.95
N GLN A 80 -25.83 50.64 -10.74
CA GLN A 80 -25.95 49.87 -9.50
C GLN A 80 -27.29 49.11 -9.41
N ALA A 81 -28.39 49.75 -9.81
CA ALA A 81 -29.69 49.10 -9.85
C ALA A 81 -29.73 47.95 -10.88
N ARG A 82 -29.11 48.13 -12.05
CA ARG A 82 -28.96 47.08 -13.07
C ARG A 82 -28.13 45.91 -12.54
N LEU A 83 -26.93 46.18 -12.03
CA LEU A 83 -26.01 45.15 -11.50
C LEU A 83 -26.62 44.37 -10.34
N LYS A 84 -27.42 45.02 -9.47
CA LYS A 84 -28.16 44.34 -8.41
C LYS A 84 -29.16 43.34 -8.97
N ARG A 85 -29.96 43.73 -9.97
CA ARG A 85 -30.92 42.83 -10.63
C ARG A 85 -30.22 41.67 -11.33
N GLU A 86 -29.17 41.95 -12.11
CA GLU A 86 -28.38 40.91 -12.78
C GLU A 86 -27.78 39.92 -11.78
N ARG A 87 -27.30 40.41 -10.64
CA ARG A 87 -26.77 39.56 -9.57
C ARG A 87 -27.86 38.71 -8.92
N GLU A 88 -29.03 39.28 -8.64
CA GLU A 88 -30.17 38.54 -8.09
C GLU A 88 -30.65 37.45 -9.05
N GLU A 89 -30.77 37.77 -10.34
CA GLU A 89 -31.12 36.83 -11.40
C GLU A 89 -30.07 35.71 -11.53
N TRP A 90 -28.79 36.08 -11.53
CA TRP A 90 -27.69 35.11 -11.58
C TRP A 90 -27.69 34.17 -10.38
N LEU A 91 -27.90 34.70 -9.16
CA LEU A 91 -28.00 33.88 -7.95
C LEU A 91 -29.22 32.95 -7.97
N ALA A 92 -30.37 33.44 -8.45
CA ALA A 92 -31.57 32.63 -8.60
C ALA A 92 -31.36 31.49 -9.61
N GLU A 93 -30.70 31.76 -10.73
CA GLU A 93 -30.37 30.74 -11.73
C GLU A 93 -29.36 29.72 -11.19
N GLN A 94 -28.32 30.15 -10.48
CA GLN A 94 -27.37 29.24 -9.82
C GLN A 94 -28.07 28.34 -8.80
N ALA A 95 -29.00 28.88 -8.01
CA ALA A 95 -29.79 28.10 -7.06
C ALA A 95 -30.66 27.06 -7.79
N ARG A 96 -31.31 27.44 -8.89
CA ARG A 96 -32.11 26.54 -9.73
C ARG A 96 -31.27 25.40 -10.30
N LEU A 97 -30.09 25.71 -10.86
CA LEU A 97 -29.18 24.69 -11.41
C LEU A 97 -28.64 23.76 -10.33
N LYS A 98 -28.31 24.30 -9.15
CA LYS A 98 -27.89 23.49 -8.00
C LYS A 98 -29.00 22.54 -7.54
N GLN A 99 -30.23 23.03 -7.44
CA GLN A 99 -31.38 22.22 -7.07
C GLN A 99 -31.62 21.10 -8.09
N ALA A 100 -31.65 21.43 -9.39
CA ALA A 100 -31.83 20.45 -10.46
C ALA A 100 -30.75 19.35 -10.43
N ARG A 101 -29.47 19.72 -10.24
CA ARG A 101 -28.37 18.73 -10.09
C ARG A 101 -28.55 17.85 -8.85
N THR A 102 -29.03 18.41 -7.75
CA THR A 102 -29.27 17.65 -6.52
C THR A 102 -30.42 16.65 -6.70
N GLU A 103 -31.51 17.07 -7.32
CA GLU A 103 -32.66 16.21 -7.65
C GLU A 103 -32.27 15.10 -8.63
N GLU A 104 -31.51 15.42 -9.67
CA GLU A 104 -30.97 14.44 -10.62
C GLU A 104 -30.05 13.44 -9.90
N GLY A 105 -29.06 13.92 -9.13
CA GLY A 105 -28.13 13.07 -8.41
C GLY A 105 -28.83 12.16 -7.39
N THR A 106 -29.79 12.69 -6.63
CA THR A 106 -30.58 11.87 -5.69
C THR A 106 -31.41 10.79 -6.40
N SER A 107 -31.99 11.11 -7.56
CA SER A 107 -32.72 10.12 -8.37
C SER A 107 -31.80 9.00 -8.89
N ILE A 108 -30.60 9.34 -9.37
CA ILE A 108 -29.60 8.39 -9.85
C ILE A 108 -29.11 7.52 -8.69
N ARG A 109 -28.82 8.12 -7.52
CA ARG A 109 -28.43 7.39 -6.30
C ARG A 109 -29.50 6.37 -5.93
N ALA A 110 -30.75 6.78 -5.88
CA ALA A 110 -31.87 5.89 -5.55
C ALA A 110 -32.02 4.74 -6.58
N ALA A 111 -31.92 5.05 -7.87
CA ALA A 111 -31.99 4.05 -8.94
C ALA A 111 -30.83 3.05 -8.89
N LYS A 112 -29.62 3.49 -8.57
CA LYS A 112 -28.45 2.61 -8.43
C LYS A 112 -28.53 1.75 -7.19
N ARG A 113 -29.04 2.29 -6.08
CA ARG A 113 -29.24 1.56 -4.83
C ARG A 113 -30.26 0.43 -4.97
N SER A 114 -31.31 0.62 -5.77
CA SER A 114 -32.34 -0.40 -6.02
C SER A 114 -32.01 -1.35 -7.18
N SER A 115 -30.97 -1.05 -7.96
CA SER A 115 -30.59 -1.85 -9.13
C SER A 115 -29.82 -3.11 -8.71
N SER A 116 -30.44 -4.27 -8.92
CA SER A 116 -29.76 -5.57 -8.76
C SER A 116 -28.56 -5.72 -9.72
N ALA A 117 -28.69 -5.24 -10.96
CA ALA A 117 -27.61 -5.25 -11.94
C ALA A 117 -26.38 -4.48 -11.45
N PHE A 118 -26.57 -3.36 -10.77
CA PHE A 118 -25.46 -2.59 -10.19
C PHE A 118 -24.86 -3.28 -8.95
N ALA A 119 -25.69 -3.88 -8.10
CA ALA A 119 -25.23 -4.64 -6.94
C ALA A 119 -24.34 -5.84 -7.33
N SER A 120 -24.63 -6.48 -8.46
CA SER A 120 -23.85 -7.62 -8.99
C SER A 120 -22.55 -7.24 -9.70
N LEU A 121 -22.27 -5.96 -9.92
CA LEU A 121 -20.98 -5.54 -10.50
C LEU A 121 -19.83 -5.86 -9.55
N PRO A 122 -18.59 -6.10 -10.05
CA PRO A 122 -17.42 -6.21 -9.20
C PRO A 122 -17.28 -5.02 -8.24
N ALA A 123 -16.81 -5.25 -7.02
CA ALA A 123 -16.75 -4.19 -6.02
C ALA A 123 -15.90 -2.99 -6.47
N LYS A 124 -14.82 -3.24 -7.22
CA LYS A 124 -13.99 -2.20 -7.84
C LYS A 124 -14.82 -1.24 -8.70
N ASP A 125 -15.67 -1.77 -9.57
CA ASP A 125 -16.46 -0.97 -10.51
C ASP A 125 -17.53 -0.16 -9.78
N ARG A 126 -18.10 -0.72 -8.70
CA ARG A 126 -19.01 0.01 -7.81
C ARG A 126 -18.30 1.19 -7.13
N VAL A 127 -17.08 1.01 -6.63
CA VAL A 127 -16.26 2.08 -6.05
C VAL A 127 -15.95 3.17 -7.07
N ASP A 128 -15.51 2.79 -8.27
CA ASP A 128 -15.17 3.74 -9.33
C ASP A 128 -16.40 4.55 -9.76
N PHE A 129 -17.57 3.90 -9.86
CA PHE A 129 -18.83 4.58 -10.11
C PHE A 129 -19.11 5.64 -9.04
N TRP A 130 -19.11 5.28 -7.76
CA TRP A 130 -19.44 6.20 -6.67
C TRP A 130 -18.44 7.36 -6.55
N ARG A 131 -17.15 7.13 -6.82
CA ARG A 131 -16.15 8.22 -6.89
C ARG A 131 -16.43 9.20 -8.02
N SER A 132 -16.70 8.70 -9.22
CA SER A 132 -17.06 9.56 -10.37
C SER A 132 -18.40 10.26 -10.18
N PHE A 133 -19.31 9.65 -9.43
CA PHE A 133 -20.59 10.22 -9.05
C PHE A 133 -20.41 11.41 -8.10
N GLN A 134 -19.60 11.27 -7.05
CA GLN A 134 -19.31 12.35 -6.10
C GLN A 134 -18.67 13.58 -6.77
N VAL A 135 -17.85 13.38 -7.81
CA VAL A 135 -17.27 14.49 -8.58
C VAL A 135 -18.33 15.24 -9.40
N ARG A 136 -19.31 14.52 -9.96
CA ARG A 136 -20.39 15.11 -10.77
C ARG A 136 -21.50 15.75 -9.93
N TYR A 137 -21.80 15.15 -8.78
CA TYR A 137 -22.87 15.58 -7.87
C TYR A 137 -22.31 15.74 -6.44
N PRO A 138 -21.46 16.75 -6.18
CA PRO A 138 -20.81 16.92 -4.88
C PRO A 138 -21.79 17.22 -3.74
N GLU A 139 -22.99 17.71 -4.06
CA GLU A 139 -24.03 18.02 -3.08
C GLU A 139 -24.76 16.77 -2.54
N VAL A 140 -24.66 15.62 -3.22
CA VAL A 140 -25.34 14.38 -2.84
C VAL A 140 -24.39 13.50 -2.05
N ASP A 141 -24.77 13.18 -0.81
CA ASP A 141 -24.00 12.27 0.04
C ASP A 141 -24.17 10.81 -0.41
N VAL A 142 -23.04 10.16 -0.72
CA VAL A 142 -22.93 8.73 -1.05
C VAL A 142 -21.87 8.02 -0.19
N SER A 143 -21.54 8.58 0.98
CA SER A 143 -20.50 8.06 1.86
C SER A 143 -20.77 6.63 2.31
N GLU A 144 -22.03 6.31 2.61
CA GLU A 144 -22.46 4.96 3.03
C GLU A 144 -22.26 3.94 1.90
N GLU A 145 -22.73 4.26 0.69
CA GLU A 145 -22.62 3.37 -0.45
C GLU A 145 -21.17 3.15 -0.88
N LEU A 146 -20.35 4.20 -0.79
CA LEU A 146 -18.92 4.11 -1.05
C LEU A 146 -18.21 3.24 -0.01
N ALA A 147 -18.56 3.36 1.29
CA ALA A 147 -17.99 2.55 2.34
C ALA A 147 -18.31 1.05 2.14
N LEU A 148 -19.56 0.71 1.84
CA LEU A 148 -19.96 -0.67 1.53
C LEU A 148 -19.24 -1.22 0.30
N ALA A 149 -19.09 -0.40 -0.75
CA ALA A 149 -18.36 -0.81 -1.95
C ALA A 149 -16.86 -1.05 -1.66
N LEU A 150 -16.24 -0.21 -0.81
CA LEU A 150 -14.85 -0.35 -0.40
C LEU A 150 -14.63 -1.60 0.46
N GLU A 151 -15.53 -1.91 1.38
CA GLU A 151 -15.48 -3.14 2.18
C GLU A 151 -15.54 -4.37 1.27
N GLY A 152 -16.51 -4.42 0.35
CA GLY A 152 -16.61 -5.50 -0.63
C GLY A 152 -15.36 -5.61 -1.53
N TYR A 153 -14.71 -4.50 -1.84
CA TYR A 153 -13.47 -4.53 -2.63
C TYR A 153 -12.30 -5.11 -1.84
N GLN A 154 -12.22 -4.82 -0.54
CA GLN A 154 -11.21 -5.42 0.32
C GLN A 154 -11.41 -6.92 0.49
N THR A 155 -12.66 -7.38 0.62
CA THR A 155 -12.96 -8.82 0.70
C THR A 155 -12.62 -9.54 -0.61
N GLU A 156 -13.02 -9.00 -1.77
CA GLU A 156 -12.66 -9.56 -3.08
C GLU A 156 -11.14 -9.64 -3.27
N LEU A 157 -10.39 -8.60 -2.87
CA LEU A 157 -8.94 -8.62 -2.92
C LEU A 157 -8.31 -9.68 -1.99
N ALA A 158 -8.89 -9.89 -0.81
CA ALA A 158 -8.42 -10.93 0.11
C ALA A 158 -8.66 -12.34 -0.44
N GLU A 159 -9.83 -12.57 -1.06
CA GLU A 159 -10.18 -13.83 -1.72
C GLU A 159 -9.29 -14.12 -2.94
N LEU A 160 -9.03 -13.12 -3.78
CA LEU A 160 -8.12 -13.29 -4.92
C LEU A 160 -6.71 -13.65 -4.46
N LYS A 161 -6.23 -13.04 -3.37
CA LYS A 161 -4.93 -13.38 -2.79
C LYS A 161 -4.90 -14.80 -2.23
N SER A 162 -5.96 -15.24 -1.55
CA SER A 162 -6.02 -16.60 -1.01
C SER A 162 -6.08 -17.64 -2.12
N GLN A 163 -6.87 -17.41 -3.17
CA GLN A 163 -6.93 -18.27 -4.36
C GLN A 163 -5.56 -18.39 -5.04
N GLN A 164 -4.83 -17.28 -5.19
CA GLN A 164 -3.47 -17.30 -5.74
C GLN A 164 -2.52 -18.12 -4.86
N GLN A 165 -2.61 -18.01 -3.53
CA GLN A 165 -1.78 -18.79 -2.61
C GLN A 165 -2.09 -20.28 -2.70
N ILE A 166 -3.38 -20.66 -2.75
CA ILE A 166 -3.80 -22.05 -2.90
C ILE A 166 -3.27 -22.62 -4.21
N ALA A 167 -3.46 -21.93 -5.34
CA ALA A 167 -2.95 -22.36 -6.64
C ALA A 167 -1.42 -22.52 -6.65
N GLN A 168 -0.68 -21.63 -5.98
CA GLN A 168 0.76 -21.76 -5.84
C GLN A 168 1.17 -22.97 -4.99
N LEU A 169 0.44 -23.28 -3.91
CA LEU A 169 0.70 -24.44 -3.07
C LEU A 169 0.38 -25.75 -3.80
N GLU A 170 -0.75 -25.81 -4.51
CA GLU A 170 -1.12 -26.96 -5.35
C GLU A 170 -0.07 -27.24 -6.42
N ALA A 171 0.43 -26.20 -7.10
CA ALA A 171 1.51 -26.35 -8.08
C ALA A 171 2.80 -26.89 -7.45
N ARG A 172 3.14 -26.47 -6.22
CA ARG A 172 4.31 -26.99 -5.49
C ARG A 172 4.12 -28.44 -5.07
N VAL A 173 2.94 -28.81 -4.60
CA VAL A 173 2.61 -30.19 -4.22
C VAL A 173 2.66 -31.10 -5.44
N ALA A 174 2.01 -30.72 -6.55
CA ALA A 174 2.04 -31.49 -7.79
C ALA A 174 3.47 -31.70 -8.31
N LYS A 175 4.31 -30.67 -8.23
CA LYS A 175 5.74 -30.78 -8.58
C LYS A 175 6.49 -31.74 -7.64
N ALA A 176 6.28 -31.64 -6.33
CA ALA A 176 6.91 -32.52 -5.35
C ALA A 176 6.46 -33.99 -5.51
N GLU A 177 5.18 -34.23 -5.83
CA GLU A 177 4.66 -35.56 -6.12
C GLU A 177 5.26 -36.14 -7.40
N GLN A 178 5.41 -35.33 -8.44
CA GLN A 178 6.09 -35.72 -9.68
C GLN A 178 7.56 -36.09 -9.42
N GLU A 179 8.29 -35.28 -8.65
CA GLU A 179 9.67 -35.57 -8.26
C GLU A 179 9.77 -36.86 -7.42
N ALA A 180 8.87 -37.06 -6.46
CA ALA A 180 8.81 -38.28 -5.65
C ALA A 180 8.48 -39.53 -6.49
N ALA A 181 7.58 -39.43 -7.46
CA ALA A 181 7.24 -40.51 -8.38
C ALA A 181 8.45 -40.88 -9.25
N ASN A 182 9.15 -39.87 -9.79
CA ASN A 182 10.36 -40.08 -10.58
C ASN A 182 11.47 -40.74 -9.75
N ALA A 183 11.72 -40.27 -8.53
CA ALA A 183 12.70 -40.88 -7.62
C ALA A 183 12.34 -42.35 -7.28
N ARG A 184 11.04 -42.66 -7.08
CA ARG A 184 10.59 -44.05 -6.88
C ARG A 184 10.89 -44.92 -8.11
N LEU A 185 10.61 -44.43 -9.31
CA LEU A 185 10.92 -45.16 -10.55
C LEU A 185 12.43 -45.37 -10.73
N GLU A 186 13.25 -44.36 -10.45
CA GLU A 186 14.71 -44.46 -10.51
C GLU A 186 15.25 -45.47 -9.49
N THR A 187 14.78 -45.42 -8.25
CA THR A 187 15.19 -46.37 -7.21
C THR A 187 14.77 -47.81 -7.54
N GLN A 188 13.61 -48.01 -8.16
CA GLN A 188 13.20 -49.33 -8.66
C GLN A 188 14.13 -49.83 -9.76
N ARG A 189 14.43 -48.99 -10.76
CA ARG A 189 15.39 -49.32 -11.83
C ARG A 189 16.77 -49.68 -11.27
N LEU A 190 17.31 -48.87 -10.36
CA LEU A 190 18.59 -49.15 -9.70
C LEU A 190 18.56 -50.48 -8.93
N LYS A 191 17.47 -50.79 -8.21
CA LYS A 191 17.32 -52.08 -7.52
C LYS A 191 17.34 -53.24 -8.52
N GLU A 192 16.57 -53.18 -9.59
CA GLU A 192 16.55 -54.22 -10.63
C GLU A 192 17.94 -54.42 -11.27
N GLU A 193 18.67 -53.34 -11.56
CA GLU A 193 20.04 -53.42 -12.08
C GLU A 193 20.99 -54.09 -11.08
N THR A 194 20.93 -53.73 -9.80
CA THR A 194 21.75 -54.37 -8.76
C THR A 194 21.39 -55.83 -8.55
N GLU A 195 20.11 -56.21 -8.66
CA GLU A 195 19.67 -57.60 -8.58
C GLU A 195 20.13 -58.41 -9.78
N ARG A 196 20.01 -57.87 -11.01
CA ARG A 196 20.56 -58.49 -12.22
C ARG A 196 22.07 -58.68 -12.12
N SER A 197 22.80 -57.67 -11.62
CA SER A 197 24.24 -57.76 -11.37
C SER A 197 24.57 -58.81 -10.29
N ARG A 198 23.80 -58.89 -9.20
CA ARG A 198 23.96 -59.93 -8.18
C ARG A 198 23.64 -61.33 -8.71
N GLN A 199 22.62 -61.47 -9.56
CA GLN A 199 22.28 -62.73 -10.22
C GLN A 199 23.37 -63.16 -11.22
N SER A 200 23.94 -62.23 -11.99
CA SER A 200 25.08 -62.54 -12.86
C SER A 200 26.34 -62.88 -12.06
N THR A 201 26.56 -62.25 -10.90
CA THR A 201 27.68 -62.60 -10.00
C THR A 201 27.40 -63.88 -9.18
N ARG A 202 26.16 -64.40 -9.23
CA ARG A 202 25.75 -65.69 -8.66
C ARG A 202 26.11 -66.89 -9.54
N TYR A 203 26.88 -66.72 -10.62
CA TYR A 203 27.74 -67.82 -11.07
C TYR A 203 28.54 -68.24 -9.84
N GLY A 204 28.19 -69.42 -9.31
CA GLY A 204 28.63 -69.85 -7.99
C GLY A 204 30.10 -69.55 -7.83
N LEU A 205 30.48 -69.03 -6.66
CA LEU A 205 31.85 -69.18 -6.18
C LEU A 205 32.18 -70.65 -6.42
N ARG A 206 32.85 -70.92 -7.54
CA ARG A 206 33.56 -72.16 -7.75
C ARG A 206 34.58 -72.05 -6.63
N TYR A 207 34.24 -72.66 -5.51
CA TYR A 207 35.23 -73.27 -4.68
C TYR A 207 36.00 -74.13 -5.68
N TYR A 208 37.12 -73.59 -6.17
CA TYR A 208 38.21 -74.43 -6.56
C TYR A 208 38.50 -75.19 -5.28
N TYR A 209 37.85 -76.34 -5.12
CA TYR A 209 38.45 -77.45 -4.42
C TYR A 209 39.74 -77.67 -5.17
N ASP A 210 40.79 -77.03 -4.68
CA ASP A 210 42.15 -77.40 -5.02
C ASP A 210 42.29 -78.85 -4.54
N PRO A 211 42.29 -79.85 -5.44
CA PRO A 211 42.45 -81.20 -5.02
C PRO A 211 43.94 -81.37 -4.76
N VAL A 212 44.25 -81.51 -3.47
CA VAL A 212 45.55 -81.88 -2.91
C VAL A 212 46.46 -80.68 -2.68
N VAL A 213 47.15 -80.68 -1.52
CA VAL A 213 48.24 -79.78 -1.07
C VAL A 213 47.68 -78.61 -0.20
N GLN A 214 47.44 -78.75 1.12
CA GLN A 214 48.48 -78.80 2.17
C GLN A 214 47.94 -78.93 3.62
N PRO A 215 48.79 -79.35 4.58
CA PRO A 215 48.39 -79.88 5.88
C PRO A 215 47.97 -78.77 6.85
N ARG A 216 47.40 -79.19 7.98
CA ARG A 216 47.15 -78.35 9.16
C ARG A 216 48.45 -77.66 9.59
N TYR A 217 48.72 -76.47 9.08
CA TYR A 217 49.77 -75.61 9.62
C TYR A 217 49.27 -75.05 10.95
N ILE A 218 49.43 -75.84 12.01
CA ILE A 218 49.26 -75.37 13.37
C ILE A 218 50.43 -74.43 13.62
N TYR A 219 50.17 -73.12 13.55
CA TYR A 219 51.12 -72.11 14.02
C TYR A 219 51.38 -72.38 15.51
N ARG A 220 52.49 -73.05 15.82
CA ARG A 220 52.97 -73.26 17.18
C ARG A 220 53.69 -71.97 17.57
N PRO A 221 53.19 -71.20 18.55
CA PRO A 221 53.87 -69.97 18.94
C PRO A 221 55.31 -70.30 19.36
N PRO A 222 56.30 -69.47 18.97
CA PRO A 222 57.68 -69.71 19.36
C PRO A 222 57.78 -69.70 20.89
N THR A 223 58.48 -70.71 21.44
CA THR A 223 58.83 -70.71 22.86
C THR A 223 60.14 -69.96 22.99
N VAL A 224 60.11 -68.76 23.58
CA VAL A 224 61.32 -68.01 23.89
C VAL A 224 61.90 -68.60 25.18
N THR A 225 63.09 -69.18 25.11
CA THR A 225 63.83 -69.63 26.30
C THR A 225 64.83 -68.54 26.65
N ILE A 226 64.63 -67.86 27.78
CA ILE A 226 65.56 -66.84 28.26
C ILE A 226 66.47 -67.49 29.30
N PHE A 227 67.78 -67.46 29.07
CA PHE A 227 68.76 -67.91 30.05
C PHE A 227 69.17 -66.71 30.92
N THR A 228 68.73 -66.69 32.17
CA THR A 228 69.20 -65.73 33.17
C THR A 228 69.88 -66.50 34.30
N ASN A 229 71.18 -66.28 34.51
CA ASN A 229 71.99 -66.84 35.60
C ASN A 229 71.83 -68.36 35.83
N GLY A 230 71.91 -69.17 34.77
CA GLY A 230 72.02 -70.63 34.87
C GLY A 230 70.74 -71.42 35.12
N GLU A 231 69.59 -70.77 35.35
CA GLU A 231 68.29 -71.44 35.49
C GLU A 231 67.39 -71.24 34.25
N LYS A 232 66.72 -72.31 33.81
CA LYS A 232 65.81 -72.30 32.65
C LYS A 232 64.39 -71.94 33.08
N LYS A 233 63.85 -70.81 32.61
CA LYS A 233 62.41 -70.48 32.73
C LYS A 233 61.74 -70.46 31.36
N GLU A 234 60.71 -71.29 31.19
CA GLU A 234 59.86 -71.31 29.99
C GLU A 234 58.63 -70.41 30.19
N VAL A 235 58.44 -69.43 29.31
CA VAL A 235 57.23 -68.59 29.29
C VAL A 235 56.43 -68.92 28.03
N LYS A 236 55.19 -69.39 28.22
CA LYS A 236 54.26 -69.71 27.12
C LYS A 236 53.33 -68.52 26.89
N HIS A 237 53.30 -67.98 25.67
CA HIS A 237 52.33 -66.95 25.29
C HIS A 237 50.93 -67.56 25.11
N HIS A 238 49.96 -67.08 25.88
CA HIS A 238 48.55 -67.44 25.74
C HIS A 238 47.91 -66.61 24.61
N LYS A 239 46.96 -67.20 23.86
CA LYS A 239 46.30 -66.57 22.70
C LYS A 239 45.48 -65.34 23.13
N PRO A 240 45.40 -64.26 22.33
CA PRO A 240 44.46 -63.17 22.60
C PRO A 240 43.04 -63.58 22.18
N ASP A 241 42.05 -63.26 23.02
CA ASP A 241 40.62 -63.36 22.71
C ASP A 241 40.23 -62.32 21.65
N TYR A 242 39.85 -62.78 20.46
CA TYR A 242 39.31 -61.93 19.39
C TYR A 242 37.82 -62.19 19.16
N TRP A 243 36.95 -61.77 20.09
CA TRP A 243 35.54 -61.44 19.77
C TRP A 243 35.02 -60.41 20.78
N LYS A 244 35.14 -59.12 20.45
CA LYS A 244 34.29 -58.07 21.02
C LYS A 244 33.69 -57.28 19.87
N PHE A 245 32.54 -57.74 19.36
CA PHE A 245 31.67 -56.90 18.55
C PHE A 245 31.23 -55.72 19.42
N ARG A 246 31.64 -54.51 19.05
CA ARG A 246 31.07 -53.27 19.59
C ARG A 246 29.64 -53.18 19.09
N HIS A 247 28.66 -53.11 20.00
CA HIS A 247 27.28 -52.80 19.65
C HIS A 247 27.23 -51.45 18.93
N TYR A 248 26.63 -51.45 17.74
CA TYR A 248 26.29 -50.26 16.98
C TYR A 248 25.10 -49.58 17.69
N ASN A 249 25.30 -48.38 18.22
CA ASN A 249 24.21 -47.57 18.78
C ASN A 249 23.30 -47.09 17.64
N PRO A 250 21.96 -47.27 17.74
CA PRO A 250 21.01 -46.88 16.70
C PRO A 250 20.50 -45.44 16.88
N ASP A 251 21.35 -44.50 17.29
CA ASP A 251 20.96 -43.09 17.34
C ASP A 251 21.07 -42.52 15.91
N GLY A 252 19.95 -42.53 15.21
CA GLY A 252 19.82 -42.00 13.85
C GLY A 252 20.16 -40.51 13.81
N THR A 253 20.77 -40.07 12.70
CA THR A 253 21.22 -38.68 12.47
C THR A 253 20.14 -37.62 12.73
N ALA A 254 18.86 -38.00 12.66
CA ALA A 254 17.72 -37.14 12.97
C ALA A 254 17.61 -36.76 14.47
N GLU A 255 17.88 -37.68 15.40
CA GLU A 255 17.84 -37.40 16.84
C GLU A 255 19.00 -36.50 17.29
N ARG A 256 20.15 -36.61 16.62
CA ARG A 256 21.31 -35.76 16.90
C ARG A 256 21.10 -34.31 16.49
N VAL A 257 20.40 -34.08 15.37
CA VAL A 257 20.07 -32.74 14.88
C VAL A 257 18.98 -32.09 15.74
N ALA A 258 17.98 -32.86 16.17
CA ALA A 258 16.95 -32.38 17.09
C ALA A 258 17.54 -31.96 18.46
N ARG A 259 18.49 -32.73 19.01
CA ARG A 259 19.12 -32.42 20.31
C ARG A 259 19.99 -31.16 20.26
N ILE A 260 20.65 -30.88 19.13
CA ILE A 260 21.44 -29.66 18.94
C ILE A 260 20.54 -28.43 18.78
N LEU A 261 19.37 -28.58 18.14
CA LEU A 261 18.42 -27.47 17.95
C LEU A 261 17.60 -27.15 19.20
N HIS A 262 17.35 -28.12 20.09
CA HIS A 262 16.48 -27.95 21.26
C HIS A 262 17.20 -27.80 22.61
N GLY A 263 18.53 -27.86 22.65
CA GLY A 263 19.30 -27.37 23.80
C GLY A 263 19.05 -28.07 25.14
N GLU A 264 18.64 -29.33 25.16
CA GLU A 264 18.51 -30.09 26.41
C GLU A 264 19.85 -30.70 26.83
N LYS A 265 20.38 -30.21 27.96
CA LYS A 265 21.44 -30.87 28.73
C LYS A 265 20.79 -31.86 29.70
N SER A 266 21.23 -33.11 29.67
CA SER A 266 20.90 -34.10 30.70
C SER A 266 22.00 -34.11 31.78
N ASP A 267 21.60 -34.03 33.05
CA ASP A 267 22.41 -34.41 34.22
C ASP A 267 22.77 -35.91 34.20
#